data_AF-A0A955IZP3-F1
#
_entry.id   AF-A0A955IZP3-F1
#
_cell.length_a   1.000
_cell.length_b   1.000
_cell.length_c   1.000
_cell.angle_alpha   90.00
_cell.angle_beta   90.00
_cell.angle_gamma   90.00
#
_symmetry.space_group_name_H-M   'P 1'
#
loop_
_entity.id
_entity.type
_entity.pdbx_description
1 polymer ?
#
loop_
_entity_poly.entity_id
_entity_poly.type
_entity_poly.pdbx_seq_one_letter_code
_entity_poly.pdbx_strand_id
1 'polypeptide(L)'
;MNPRLLHILILLALLSRASLGAAVRPATDRIDAVVGQPIVLRLIVDEEAKLRQGLTIKLDDARSIECPLFWVGAEPDPAVWTSWTSPPLTTRALSAREATIIPLDRRPIGGWYTRIDIPIDAVGQGIWIDGERSELNWLPDPERTRLESRTSEFDRFFEPALTEEQRNSPPVQDAIEHLASSPFTRWHARVILDGLDPSERFVPMLAPREEGYLSELENEVLNTSEGELFLETLAHQREIRWQIILGRIWLIDPALAERLKESLTRVVRFEGTLLPFWSSDQSALDELAHDLLSPWVDDELRAKRARAWLDAQPRAAVWVIDDLGALQPETQKFTPTLGIVSMPPEHGQSLVRLDAKGAQTVLETVGDSSMHKLTLSTPIGETVKGQTIVPVQEIRARIGYAEMTRPSVSAPIEARPPGVRLGPMHRDWTMQSLIIKDPSADAAAPLARSTAGMLYRTASPDERDARIGWSVYTECASVDPTNAEDTLTLWIGPYSAPLAAWTINAEGRVALLGGSMLSVGIPTVHVVTQEDRWTAQIELPPDAIPDDLLLAIGIERRDGGGFHSAWPRRMFPGQHEPARLLVDLSTWDGFRRLP
;
A
#
# COMPACT_ATOMS: atom_id res chain seq x y z
N MET A 1 35.73 -16.64 -2.88
CA MET A 1 34.66 -17.15 -1.99
C MET A 1 35.27 -17.42 -0.61
N ASN A 2 34.73 -16.84 0.46
CA ASN A 2 35.35 -16.89 1.79
C ASN A 2 35.16 -18.29 2.43
N PRO A 3 36.23 -19.00 2.87
CA PRO A 3 36.14 -20.36 3.40
C PRO A 3 35.29 -20.48 4.69
N ARG A 4 35.07 -19.37 5.41
CA ARG A 4 34.13 -19.31 6.55
C ARG A 4 32.66 -19.36 6.11
N LEU A 5 32.33 -18.79 4.96
CA LEU A 5 30.97 -18.82 4.40
C LEU A 5 30.61 -20.24 3.91
N LEU A 6 31.59 -20.97 3.37
CA LEU A 6 31.42 -22.37 2.98
C LEU A 6 31.20 -23.30 4.18
N HIS A 7 31.92 -23.08 5.30
CA HIS A 7 31.71 -23.86 6.53
C HIS A 7 30.37 -23.58 7.20
N ILE A 8 29.90 -22.32 7.19
CA ILE A 8 28.56 -21.97 7.71
C ILE A 8 27.46 -22.59 6.83
N LEU A 9 27.59 -22.56 5.50
CA LEU A 9 26.65 -23.21 4.59
C LEU A 9 26.64 -24.74 4.73
N ILE A 10 27.80 -25.37 4.96
CA ILE A 10 27.90 -26.81 5.21
C ILE A 10 27.32 -27.18 6.58
N LEU A 11 27.53 -26.37 7.63
CA LEU A 11 26.92 -26.60 8.94
C LEU A 11 25.40 -26.40 8.90
N LEU A 12 24.89 -25.39 8.18
CA LEU A 12 23.45 -25.19 7.95
C LEU A 12 22.84 -26.34 7.13
N ALA A 13 23.55 -26.84 6.12
CA ALA A 13 23.12 -27.99 5.32
C ALA A 13 23.23 -29.35 6.05
N LEU A 14 24.08 -29.46 7.07
CA LEU A 14 24.20 -30.66 7.90
C LEU A 14 23.25 -30.64 9.11
N LEU A 15 22.94 -29.46 9.66
CA LEU A 15 21.91 -29.30 10.69
C LEU A 15 20.49 -29.42 10.11
N SER A 16 20.29 -29.09 8.83
CA SER A 16 19.01 -29.34 8.13
C SER A 16 18.79 -30.80 7.72
N ARG A 17 19.82 -31.66 7.81
CA ARG A 17 19.75 -33.09 7.43
C ARG A 17 19.52 -34.06 8.59
N ALA A 18 19.37 -33.57 9.83
CA ALA A 18 19.26 -34.45 11.01
C ALA A 18 17.83 -34.87 11.36
N SER A 19 16.80 -34.30 10.73
CA SER A 19 15.49 -34.95 10.64
C SER A 19 15.42 -35.69 9.30
N LEU A 20 15.24 -37.00 9.33
CA LEU A 20 14.58 -37.70 8.22
C LEU A 20 13.16 -37.15 8.16
N GLY A 21 13.03 -35.96 7.55
CA GLY A 21 11.89 -35.07 7.73
C GLY A 21 10.61 -35.65 7.16
N ALA A 22 9.51 -35.50 7.89
CA ALA A 22 8.18 -35.67 7.36
C ALA A 22 8.05 -34.92 6.02
N ALA A 23 7.55 -35.59 4.99
CA ALA A 23 7.40 -35.00 3.66
C ALA A 23 6.32 -33.93 3.60
N VAL A 24 5.40 -33.95 4.57
CA VAL A 24 4.38 -32.93 4.81
C VAL A 24 4.39 -32.59 6.29
N ARG A 25 4.52 -31.30 6.61
CA ARG A 25 4.50 -30.81 7.99
C ARG A 25 3.77 -29.47 8.09
N PRO A 26 3.24 -29.11 9.28
CA PRO A 26 2.74 -27.76 9.52
C PRO A 26 3.78 -26.69 9.17
N ALA A 27 3.33 -25.56 8.63
CA ALA A 27 4.18 -24.39 8.43
C ALA A 27 4.40 -23.58 9.73
N THR A 28 3.58 -23.84 10.76
CA THR A 28 3.67 -23.24 12.08
C THR A 28 3.94 -24.32 13.12
N ASP A 29 4.71 -23.97 14.15
CA ASP A 29 4.98 -24.83 15.30
C ASP A 29 3.75 -25.04 16.20
N ARG A 30 2.83 -24.08 16.19
CA ARG A 30 1.58 -24.10 16.93
C ARG A 30 0.36 -24.15 16.00
N ILE A 31 -0.62 -24.96 16.39
CA ILE A 31 -1.91 -25.09 15.70
C ILE A 31 -3.00 -24.57 16.62
N ASP A 32 -3.58 -23.41 16.29
CA ASP A 32 -4.70 -22.82 17.03
C ASP A 32 -6.01 -23.49 16.61
N ALA A 33 -6.72 -24.11 17.55
CA ALA A 33 -7.96 -24.86 17.31
C ALA A 33 -9.10 -24.34 18.18
N VAL A 34 -10.31 -24.29 17.65
CA VAL A 34 -11.52 -23.87 18.38
C VAL A 34 -12.49 -25.04 18.38
N VAL A 35 -13.06 -25.36 19.55
CA VAL A 35 -13.94 -26.53 19.69
C VAL A 35 -15.14 -26.42 18.75
N GLY A 36 -15.39 -27.47 17.98
CA GLY A 36 -16.50 -27.53 17.02
C GLY A 36 -16.27 -26.80 15.70
N GLN A 37 -15.08 -26.23 15.48
CA GLN A 37 -14.71 -25.56 14.23
C GLN A 37 -13.66 -26.39 13.46
N PRO A 38 -13.72 -26.41 12.13
CA PRO A 38 -12.65 -26.99 11.32
C PRO A 38 -11.31 -26.28 11.56
N ILE A 39 -10.21 -27.02 11.51
CA ILE A 39 -8.87 -26.43 11.51
C ILE A 39 -8.39 -26.28 10.07
N VAL A 40 -8.06 -25.06 9.67
CA VAL A 40 -7.28 -24.79 8.46
C VAL A 40 -5.81 -24.64 8.83
N LEU A 41 -4.96 -25.43 8.16
CA LEU A 41 -3.54 -25.51 8.44
C LEU A 41 -2.74 -25.27 7.17
N ARG A 42 -1.78 -24.34 7.22
CA ARG A 42 -0.77 -24.18 6.18
C ARG A 42 0.28 -25.29 6.30
N LEU A 43 0.67 -25.88 5.19
CA LEU A 43 1.61 -26.99 5.12
C LEU A 43 2.89 -26.59 4.38
N ILE A 44 4.01 -27.15 4.84
CA ILE A 44 5.26 -27.26 4.07
C ILE A 44 5.27 -28.65 3.46
N VAL A 45 5.42 -28.72 2.15
CA VAL A 45 5.42 -29.97 1.38
C VAL A 45 6.74 -30.07 0.64
N ASP A 46 7.60 -30.98 1.08
CA ASP A 46 8.91 -31.20 0.46
C ASP A 46 8.80 -32.11 -0.78
N GLU A 47 7.79 -32.99 -0.82
CA GLU A 47 7.55 -33.92 -1.93
C GLU A 47 6.09 -33.86 -2.44
N GLU A 48 5.80 -32.95 -3.38
CA GLU A 48 4.44 -32.74 -3.91
C GLU A 48 3.81 -34.02 -4.51
N ALA A 49 4.62 -34.95 -5.00
CA ALA A 49 4.15 -36.22 -5.55
C ALA A 49 3.35 -37.06 -4.54
N LYS A 50 3.65 -36.94 -3.24
CA LYS A 50 2.92 -37.65 -2.17
C LYS A 50 1.52 -37.11 -1.96
N LEU A 51 1.27 -35.83 -2.27
CA LEU A 51 -0.06 -35.22 -2.13
C LEU A 51 -1.12 -35.88 -3.01
N ARG A 52 -0.71 -36.59 -4.07
CA ARG A 52 -1.63 -37.35 -4.94
C ARG A 52 -2.36 -38.48 -4.22
N GLN A 53 -1.82 -38.95 -3.09
CA GLN A 53 -2.43 -39.99 -2.28
C GLN A 53 -3.45 -39.43 -1.27
N GLY A 54 -3.65 -38.11 -1.23
CA GLY A 54 -4.39 -37.42 -0.18
C GLY A 54 -3.53 -37.19 1.07
N LEU A 55 -4.05 -36.40 2.01
CA LEU A 55 -3.44 -36.22 3.33
C LEU A 55 -4.26 -37.00 4.36
N THR A 56 -3.61 -37.91 5.08
CA THR A 56 -4.22 -38.58 6.23
C THR A 56 -3.59 -38.04 7.50
N ILE A 57 -4.41 -37.48 8.38
CA ILE A 57 -4.00 -37.01 9.70
C ILE A 57 -4.50 -38.00 10.74
N LYS A 58 -3.67 -38.34 11.73
CA LYS A 58 -4.11 -39.15 12.87
C LYS A 58 -4.30 -38.27 14.09
N LEU A 59 -5.37 -38.50 14.83
CA LEU A 59 -5.58 -37.87 16.14
C LEU A 59 -4.84 -38.65 17.23
N ASP A 60 -4.64 -38.04 18.40
CA ASP A 60 -4.07 -38.71 19.59
C ASP A 60 -4.88 -39.95 20.03
N ASP A 61 -6.17 -40.03 19.72
CA ASP A 61 -7.04 -41.20 19.96
C ASP A 61 -6.91 -42.32 18.89
N ALA A 62 -5.90 -42.21 18.01
CA ALA A 62 -5.59 -43.09 16.90
C ALA A 62 -6.60 -43.12 15.74
N ARG A 63 -7.65 -42.29 15.74
CA ARG A 63 -8.51 -42.12 14.55
C ARG A 63 -7.73 -41.46 13.42
N SER A 64 -7.92 -41.96 12.21
CA SER A 64 -7.39 -41.37 10.98
C SER A 64 -8.49 -40.57 10.29
N ILE A 65 -8.16 -39.35 9.87
CA ILE A 65 -9.04 -38.45 9.12
C ILE A 65 -8.40 -38.19 7.76
N GLU A 66 -9.13 -38.46 6.68
CA GLU A 66 -8.75 -38.00 5.36
C GLU A 66 -9.06 -36.51 5.24
N CYS A 67 -8.04 -35.72 4.96
CA CYS A 67 -8.13 -34.27 4.93
C CYS A 67 -7.96 -33.78 3.48
N PRO A 68 -8.88 -32.95 2.97
CA PRO A 68 -8.70 -32.35 1.66
C PRO A 68 -7.50 -31.40 1.65
N LEU A 69 -6.83 -31.32 0.51
CA LEU A 69 -5.66 -30.49 0.28
C LEU A 69 -5.99 -29.44 -0.76
N PHE A 70 -5.59 -28.20 -0.47
CA PHE A 70 -5.81 -27.05 -1.34
C PHE A 70 -4.50 -26.29 -1.57
N TRP A 71 -4.26 -25.87 -2.80
CA TRP A 71 -3.31 -24.79 -3.08
C TRP A 71 -4.06 -23.47 -3.01
N VAL A 72 -3.68 -22.61 -2.05
CA VAL A 72 -4.21 -21.25 -1.96
C VAL A 72 -3.22 -20.32 -2.63
N GLY A 73 -3.62 -19.80 -3.77
CA GLY A 73 -2.85 -18.90 -4.60
C GLY A 73 -3.42 -17.48 -4.59
N ALA A 74 -2.54 -16.50 -4.78
CA ALA A 74 -2.87 -15.10 -4.95
C ALA A 74 -2.44 -14.63 -6.35
N GLU A 75 -3.34 -13.94 -7.05
CA GLU A 75 -3.08 -13.31 -8.34
C GLU A 75 -3.34 -11.80 -8.24
N PRO A 76 -2.47 -10.94 -8.79
CA PRO A 76 -2.77 -9.50 -8.88
C PRO A 76 -4.03 -9.28 -9.71
N ASP A 77 -4.98 -8.51 -9.20
CA ASP A 77 -6.13 -8.08 -10.00
C ASP A 77 -5.69 -6.95 -10.96
N PRO A 78 -5.67 -7.18 -12.29
CA PRO A 78 -5.27 -6.17 -13.25
C PRO A 78 -6.19 -4.96 -13.33
N ALA A 79 -7.42 -5.05 -12.79
CA ALA A 79 -8.40 -3.98 -12.82
C ALA A 79 -8.23 -2.95 -11.69
N VAL A 80 -7.53 -3.28 -10.60
CA VAL A 80 -7.57 -2.49 -9.36
C VAL A 80 -6.18 -1.99 -8.91
N TRP A 81 -5.38 -1.50 -9.85
CA TRP A 81 -4.02 -0.98 -9.56
C TRP A 81 -3.98 0.36 -8.82
N THR A 82 -5.13 1.01 -8.63
CA THR A 82 -5.24 2.38 -8.12
C THR A 82 -5.64 2.47 -6.65
N SER A 83 -5.68 1.34 -5.93
CA SER A 83 -6.11 1.33 -4.53
C SER A 83 -5.05 1.89 -3.58
N TRP A 84 -5.51 2.71 -2.65
CA TRP A 84 -4.69 3.22 -1.54
C TRP A 84 -4.12 2.10 -0.66
N THR A 85 -4.89 1.05 -0.41
CA THR A 85 -4.55 -0.06 0.50
C THR A 85 -3.71 -1.19 -0.12
N SER A 86 -2.99 -0.90 -1.21
CA SER A 86 -2.28 -1.85 -2.08
C SER A 86 -3.20 -2.61 -3.04
N PRO A 87 -2.69 -2.99 -4.24
CA PRO A 87 -3.51 -3.64 -5.26
C PRO A 87 -4.11 -4.94 -4.73
N PRO A 88 -5.40 -5.19 -4.99
CA PRO A 88 -6.03 -6.43 -4.62
C PRO A 88 -5.31 -7.64 -5.18
N LEU A 89 -5.12 -8.62 -4.31
CA LEU A 89 -4.81 -9.97 -4.71
C LEU A 89 -6.08 -10.79 -4.67
N THR A 90 -6.51 -11.27 -5.82
CA THR A 90 -7.59 -12.25 -5.90
C THR A 90 -7.05 -13.56 -5.36
N THR A 91 -7.66 -14.06 -4.29
CA THR A 91 -7.27 -15.33 -3.68
C THR A 91 -8.11 -16.45 -4.29
N ARG A 92 -7.45 -17.53 -4.71
CA ARG A 92 -8.10 -18.72 -5.22
C ARG A 92 -7.60 -19.96 -4.52
N ALA A 93 -8.51 -20.82 -4.10
CA ALA A 93 -8.19 -22.17 -3.67
C ALA A 93 -8.41 -23.15 -4.82
N LEU A 94 -7.39 -23.95 -5.11
CA LEU A 94 -7.44 -25.06 -6.05
C LEU A 94 -7.31 -26.35 -5.26
N SER A 95 -8.15 -27.35 -5.53
CA SER A 95 -7.94 -28.68 -4.96
C SER A 95 -6.56 -29.23 -5.37
N ALA A 96 -6.00 -30.16 -4.60
CA ALA A 96 -4.71 -30.77 -4.94
C ALA A 96 -4.69 -31.39 -6.34
N ARG A 97 -5.82 -31.93 -6.81
CA ARG A 97 -5.96 -32.46 -8.16
C ARG A 97 -5.85 -31.36 -9.21
N GLU A 98 -6.53 -30.23 -9.04
CA GLU A 98 -6.46 -29.11 -9.98
C GLU A 98 -5.08 -28.46 -9.98
N ALA A 99 -4.52 -28.19 -8.80
CA ALA A 99 -3.23 -27.54 -8.65
C ALA A 99 -2.07 -28.35 -9.26
N THR A 100 -2.11 -29.69 -9.16
CA THR A 100 -1.06 -30.57 -9.71
C THR A 100 -1.10 -30.72 -11.23
N ILE A 101 -2.20 -30.31 -11.89
CA ILE A 101 -2.31 -30.27 -13.36
C ILE A 101 -1.68 -28.97 -13.91
N ILE A 102 -1.65 -27.91 -13.11
CA ILE A 102 -1.05 -26.62 -13.51
C ILE A 102 0.47 -26.69 -13.33
N PRO A 103 1.27 -26.39 -14.38
CA PRO A 103 2.73 -26.28 -14.27
C PRO A 103 3.15 -25.30 -13.17
N LEU A 104 4.22 -25.62 -12.44
CA LEU A 104 4.66 -24.86 -11.27
C LEU A 104 4.97 -23.38 -11.59
N ASP A 105 5.50 -23.10 -12.79
CA ASP A 105 5.82 -21.75 -13.29
C ASP A 105 4.58 -20.92 -13.68
N ARG A 106 3.42 -21.58 -13.82
CA ARG A 106 2.13 -20.95 -14.11
C ARG A 106 1.18 -20.98 -12.93
N ARG A 107 1.57 -21.61 -11.82
CA ARG A 107 0.77 -21.67 -10.61
C ARG A 107 0.79 -20.30 -9.93
N PRO A 108 -0.35 -19.81 -9.40
CA PRO A 108 -0.35 -18.56 -8.66
C PRO A 108 0.57 -18.65 -7.45
N ILE A 109 1.18 -17.52 -7.06
CA ILE A 109 2.05 -17.45 -5.87
C ILE A 109 1.21 -17.83 -4.65
N GLY A 110 1.64 -18.86 -3.92
CA GLY A 110 0.77 -19.47 -2.92
C GLY A 110 1.43 -20.53 -2.07
N GLY A 111 0.60 -21.30 -1.38
CA GLY A 111 1.05 -22.41 -0.55
C GLY A 111 0.00 -23.49 -0.39
N TRP A 112 0.44 -24.64 0.11
CA TRP A 112 -0.44 -25.77 0.43
C TRP A 112 -1.14 -25.55 1.77
N TYR A 113 -2.42 -25.90 1.81
CA TYR A 113 -3.26 -25.88 2.99
C TYR A 113 -4.09 -27.15 3.06
N THR A 114 -4.57 -27.47 4.26
CA THR A 114 -5.55 -28.53 4.49
C THR A 114 -6.64 -28.07 5.44
N ARG A 115 -7.83 -28.64 5.31
CA ARG A 115 -8.93 -28.50 6.28
C ARG A 115 -9.08 -29.80 7.05
N ILE A 116 -9.16 -29.70 8.36
CA ILE A 116 -9.27 -30.83 9.29
C ILE A 116 -10.59 -30.69 10.04
N ASP A 117 -11.55 -31.53 9.69
CA ASP A 117 -12.85 -31.58 10.34
C ASP A 117 -12.74 -32.49 11.58
N ILE A 118 -12.35 -31.92 12.72
CA ILE A 118 -12.14 -32.68 13.97
C ILE A 118 -13.50 -33.11 14.55
N PRO A 119 -13.72 -34.42 14.81
CA PRO A 119 -14.91 -34.90 15.50
C PRO A 119 -15.08 -34.22 16.87
N ILE A 120 -16.29 -33.81 17.22
CA ILE A 120 -16.56 -33.13 18.51
C ILE A 120 -16.21 -33.99 19.74
N ASP A 121 -16.18 -35.31 19.56
CA ASP A 121 -15.81 -36.30 20.58
C ASP A 121 -14.31 -36.65 20.58
N ALA A 122 -13.50 -35.98 19.76
CA ALA A 122 -12.05 -36.15 19.74
C ALA A 122 -11.41 -35.79 21.08
N VAL A 123 -10.79 -36.79 21.68
CA VAL A 123 -10.00 -36.65 22.91
C VAL A 123 -8.53 -36.57 22.50
N GLY A 124 -7.92 -35.40 22.66
CA GLY A 124 -6.51 -35.23 22.29
C GLY A 124 -5.98 -33.82 22.50
N GLN A 125 -4.66 -33.71 22.58
CA GLN A 125 -3.93 -32.43 22.64
C GLN A 125 -3.03 -32.25 21.41
N GLY A 126 -3.18 -33.10 20.39
CA GLY A 126 -2.32 -33.09 19.22
C GLY A 126 -2.88 -33.87 18.03
N ILE A 127 -2.29 -33.58 16.88
CA ILE A 127 -2.51 -34.28 15.62
C ILE A 127 -1.17 -34.80 15.09
N TRP A 128 -1.21 -35.89 14.33
CA TRP A 128 -0.04 -36.53 13.74
C TRP A 128 -0.11 -36.41 12.22
N ILE A 129 0.90 -35.77 11.64
CA ILE A 129 1.06 -35.57 10.19
C ILE A 129 2.36 -36.25 9.78
N ASP A 130 2.26 -37.24 8.89
CA ASP A 130 3.41 -38.04 8.41
C ASP A 130 4.33 -38.57 9.55
N GLY A 131 3.71 -38.99 10.66
CA GLY A 131 4.41 -39.54 11.83
C GLY A 131 4.95 -38.49 12.82
N GLU A 132 4.83 -37.20 12.53
CA GLU A 132 5.22 -36.12 13.43
C GLU A 132 4.00 -35.59 14.19
N ARG A 133 4.09 -35.55 15.52
CA ARG A 133 3.04 -35.02 16.40
C ARG A 133 3.16 -33.50 16.53
N SER A 134 2.08 -32.79 16.26
CA SER A 134 1.92 -31.35 16.46
C SER A 134 0.88 -31.07 17.54
N GLU A 135 1.18 -30.14 18.46
CA GLU A 135 0.28 -29.80 19.56
C GLU A 135 -0.85 -28.86 19.12
N LEU A 136 -2.06 -29.12 19.62
CA LEU A 136 -3.22 -28.27 19.45
C LEU A 136 -3.31 -27.29 20.62
N ASN A 137 -3.32 -26.00 20.32
CA ASN A 137 -3.67 -24.94 21.25
C ASN A 137 -5.18 -24.71 21.18
N TRP A 138 -5.91 -25.32 22.11
CA TRP A 138 -7.36 -25.16 22.21
C TRP A 138 -7.73 -23.77 22.71
N LEU A 139 -8.21 -22.95 21.81
CA LEU A 139 -8.71 -21.61 22.08
C LEU A 139 -10.16 -21.67 22.59
N PRO A 140 -10.56 -20.75 23.49
CA PRO A 140 -11.95 -20.67 23.96
C PRO A 140 -12.87 -20.21 22.83
N ASP A 141 -14.17 -20.50 22.96
CA ASP A 141 -15.19 -19.87 22.12
C ASP A 141 -15.15 -18.33 22.34
N PRO A 142 -15.13 -17.50 21.29
CA PRO A 142 -15.24 -16.04 21.40
C PRO A 142 -16.36 -15.55 22.35
N GLU A 143 -17.53 -16.20 22.31
CA GLU A 143 -18.69 -15.86 23.15
C GLU A 143 -18.43 -16.09 24.64
N ARG A 144 -17.48 -16.98 24.97
CA ARG A 144 -17.10 -17.19 26.38
C ARG A 144 -16.52 -15.93 27.00
N THR A 145 -15.73 -15.16 26.24
CA THR A 145 -15.16 -13.89 26.72
C THR A 145 -16.27 -12.90 27.09
N ARG A 146 -17.35 -12.88 26.30
CA ARG A 146 -18.54 -12.08 26.56
C ARG A 146 -19.20 -12.46 27.89
N LEU A 147 -19.37 -13.76 28.13
CA LEU A 147 -19.93 -14.29 29.38
C LEU A 147 -19.05 -14.00 30.61
N GLU A 148 -17.73 -13.93 30.42
CA GLU A 148 -16.76 -13.66 31.49
C GLU A 148 -16.73 -12.19 31.90
N SER A 149 -16.90 -11.25 30.95
CA SER A 149 -16.86 -9.81 31.24
C SER A 149 -18.02 -9.33 32.13
N ARG A 150 -19.25 -9.81 31.87
CA ARG A 150 -20.51 -9.40 32.55
C ARG A 150 -20.77 -7.88 32.59
N THR A 151 -20.17 -7.11 31.68
CA THR A 151 -20.29 -5.64 31.63
C THR A 151 -20.87 -5.20 30.29
N SER A 152 -21.80 -4.23 30.30
CA SER A 152 -22.30 -3.60 29.07
C SER A 152 -21.22 -2.85 28.28
N GLU A 153 -20.09 -2.51 28.92
CA GLU A 153 -18.94 -1.91 28.25
C GLU A 153 -18.25 -2.88 27.27
N PHE A 154 -18.32 -4.19 27.55
CA PHE A 154 -17.78 -5.21 26.65
C PHE A 154 -18.58 -5.29 25.35
N ASP A 155 -19.91 -5.21 25.42
CA ASP A 155 -20.73 -5.18 24.21
C ASP A 155 -20.42 -3.94 23.36
N ARG A 156 -20.21 -2.78 24.00
CA ARG A 156 -19.79 -1.54 23.32
C ARG A 156 -18.40 -1.63 22.69
N PHE A 157 -17.48 -2.37 23.31
CA PHE A 157 -16.16 -2.58 22.73
C PHE A 157 -16.23 -3.25 21.36
N PHE A 158 -17.25 -4.08 21.09
CA PHE A 158 -17.49 -4.67 19.77
C PHE A 158 -18.35 -3.81 18.84
N GLU A 159 -18.72 -2.58 19.21
CA GLU A 159 -19.30 -1.64 18.25
C GLU A 159 -18.25 -1.19 17.21
N PRO A 160 -18.64 -0.79 16.00
CA PRO A 160 -17.68 -0.34 14.97
C PRO A 160 -16.81 0.83 15.46
N ALA A 161 -15.49 0.71 15.32
CA ALA A 161 -14.56 1.75 15.81
C ALA A 161 -14.63 3.06 15.01
N LEU A 162 -15.00 2.99 13.74
CA LEU A 162 -15.18 4.16 12.88
C LEU A 162 -16.59 4.71 13.02
N THR A 163 -16.77 6.02 12.87
CA THR A 163 -18.10 6.62 12.75
C THR A 163 -18.78 6.22 11.44
N GLU A 164 -20.10 6.36 11.36
CA GLU A 164 -20.84 6.08 10.12
C GLU A 164 -20.35 6.95 8.95
N GLU A 165 -20.06 8.24 9.17
CA GLU A 165 -19.46 9.13 8.17
C GLU A 165 -18.13 8.58 7.65
N GLN A 166 -17.26 8.12 8.56
CA GLN A 166 -15.96 7.58 8.19
C GLN A 166 -16.09 6.28 7.40
N ARG A 167 -16.95 5.36 7.84
CA ARG A 167 -17.21 4.11 7.12
C ARG A 167 -17.78 4.38 5.73
N ASN A 168 -18.69 5.34 5.58
CA ASN A 168 -19.34 5.66 4.31
C ASN A 168 -18.48 6.51 3.35
N SER A 169 -17.26 6.89 3.75
CA SER A 169 -16.30 7.55 2.85
C SER A 169 -15.94 6.59 1.71
N PRO A 170 -16.02 6.98 0.42
CA PRO A 170 -15.78 6.06 -0.70
C PRO A 170 -14.43 5.33 -0.63
N PRO A 171 -13.28 5.98 -0.37
CA PRO A 171 -12.01 5.26 -0.24
C PRO A 171 -11.94 4.28 0.94
N VAL A 172 -12.75 4.49 1.98
CA VAL A 172 -12.86 3.56 3.11
C VAL A 172 -13.73 2.36 2.72
N GLN A 173 -14.84 2.57 1.99
CA GLN A 173 -15.64 1.48 1.42
C GLN A 173 -14.82 0.62 0.45
N ASP A 174 -14.09 1.23 -0.48
CA ASP A 174 -13.21 0.50 -1.41
C ASP A 174 -12.19 -0.37 -0.66
N ALA A 175 -11.63 0.16 0.43
CA ALA A 175 -10.72 -0.58 1.30
C ALA A 175 -11.42 -1.71 2.07
N ILE A 176 -12.65 -1.50 2.56
CA ILE A 176 -13.45 -2.53 3.22
C ILE A 176 -13.77 -3.66 2.24
N GLU A 177 -14.23 -3.35 1.03
CA GLU A 177 -14.51 -4.33 -0.03
C GLU A 177 -13.25 -5.14 -0.39
N HIS A 178 -12.12 -4.44 -0.51
CA HIS A 178 -10.85 -5.10 -0.76
C HIS A 178 -10.45 -6.04 0.39
N LEU A 179 -10.49 -5.58 1.63
CA LEU A 179 -10.17 -6.40 2.80
C LEU A 179 -11.13 -7.60 2.92
N ALA A 180 -12.41 -7.40 2.63
CA ALA A 180 -13.46 -8.41 2.74
C ALA A 180 -13.36 -9.52 1.70
N SER A 181 -12.87 -9.21 0.50
CA SER A 181 -12.68 -10.21 -0.58
C SER A 181 -11.51 -11.17 -0.32
N SER A 182 -10.58 -10.82 0.57
CA SER A 182 -9.44 -11.68 0.92
C SER A 182 -9.69 -12.44 2.23
N PRO A 183 -9.55 -13.78 2.24
CA PRO A 183 -9.77 -14.59 3.45
C PRO A 183 -8.70 -14.33 4.54
N PHE A 184 -7.57 -13.73 4.18
CA PHE A 184 -6.51 -13.40 5.14
C PHE A 184 -6.77 -12.09 5.88
N THR A 185 -7.59 -11.20 5.31
CA THR A 185 -7.82 -9.85 5.82
C THR A 185 -9.29 -9.54 6.10
N ARG A 186 -10.22 -10.46 5.81
CA ARG A 186 -11.66 -10.24 6.04
C ARG A 186 -12.00 -9.93 7.50
N TRP A 187 -11.27 -10.52 8.45
CA TRP A 187 -11.38 -10.16 9.86
C TRP A 187 -11.17 -8.66 10.10
N HIS A 188 -10.28 -8.03 9.33
CA HIS A 188 -9.99 -6.61 9.46
C HIS A 188 -11.17 -5.76 8.94
N ALA A 189 -11.75 -6.14 7.81
CA ALA A 189 -12.99 -5.53 7.32
C ALA A 189 -14.11 -5.60 8.38
N ARG A 190 -14.24 -6.74 9.06
CA ARG A 190 -15.18 -6.91 10.18
C ARG A 190 -14.89 -5.99 11.35
N VAL A 191 -13.64 -5.87 11.81
CA VAL A 191 -13.28 -4.90 12.87
C VAL A 191 -13.74 -3.47 12.51
N ILE A 192 -13.71 -3.10 11.23
CA ILE A 192 -14.21 -1.80 10.75
C ILE A 192 -15.75 -1.74 10.72
N LEU A 193 -16.41 -2.79 10.22
CA LEU A 193 -17.85 -2.82 9.93
C LEU A 193 -18.72 -3.11 11.15
N ASP A 194 -18.35 -4.11 11.94
CA ASP A 194 -19.13 -4.68 13.05
C ASP A 194 -18.30 -4.80 14.33
N GLY A 195 -17.10 -4.19 14.38
CA GLY A 195 -16.20 -4.27 15.52
C GLY A 195 -15.67 -5.67 15.83
N LEU A 196 -15.90 -6.63 14.92
CA LEU A 196 -15.64 -8.06 15.05
C LEU A 196 -16.53 -8.75 16.10
N ASP A 197 -17.78 -8.32 16.25
CA ASP A 197 -18.73 -8.89 17.22
C ASP A 197 -18.86 -10.43 17.09
N PRO A 198 -18.64 -11.21 18.17
CA PRO A 198 -18.77 -12.67 18.15
C PRO A 198 -20.21 -13.17 17.89
N SER A 199 -21.23 -12.35 18.18
CA SER A 199 -22.63 -12.72 18.02
C SER A 199 -23.16 -12.52 16.61
N GLU A 200 -22.52 -11.63 15.86
CA GLU A 200 -22.77 -11.46 14.44
C GLU A 200 -21.97 -12.51 13.67
N ARG A 201 -22.67 -13.43 13.01
CA ARG A 201 -22.05 -14.22 11.94
C ARG A 201 -22.02 -13.35 10.71
N PHE A 202 -20.82 -13.04 10.22
CA PHE A 202 -20.67 -12.34 8.95
C PHE A 202 -21.29 -13.18 7.84
N VAL A 203 -22.50 -12.82 7.45
CA VAL A 203 -23.08 -13.23 6.18
C VAL A 203 -22.65 -12.13 5.21
N PRO A 204 -21.89 -12.44 4.14
CA PRO A 204 -21.51 -11.44 3.14
C PRO A 204 -22.73 -10.60 2.76
N MET A 205 -22.53 -9.29 2.69
CA MET A 205 -23.54 -8.25 2.50
C MET A 205 -24.29 -8.43 1.16
N LEU A 206 -25.12 -9.47 1.04
CA LEU A 206 -25.96 -9.78 -0.10
C LEU A 206 -27.40 -9.44 0.28
N ALA A 207 -27.77 -8.18 0.02
CA ALA A 207 -29.12 -7.63 -0.14
C ALA A 207 -30.18 -7.89 0.99
N PRO A 208 -31.27 -7.11 1.05
CA PRO A 208 -32.34 -7.31 2.02
C PRO A 208 -32.98 -8.69 1.88
N ARG A 209 -33.18 -9.38 3.01
CA ARG A 209 -33.76 -10.73 3.09
C ARG A 209 -35.26 -10.71 2.74
N GLU A 210 -35.59 -11.00 1.48
CA GLU A 210 -36.95 -11.28 1.02
C GLU A 210 -37.36 -12.76 1.21
N GLU A 211 -38.66 -13.05 1.14
CA GLU A 211 -39.21 -14.41 1.14
C GLU A 211 -38.70 -15.19 -0.08
N GLY A 212 -37.71 -16.08 0.13
CA GLY A 212 -37.01 -16.83 -0.92
C GLY A 212 -35.58 -17.26 -0.53
N TYR A 213 -35.04 -16.66 0.53
CA TYR A 213 -33.67 -16.84 1.00
C TYR A 213 -33.21 -18.29 1.21
N LEU A 214 -34.04 -19.19 1.76
CA LEU A 214 -33.62 -20.57 2.01
C LEU A 214 -33.34 -21.35 0.71
N SER A 215 -34.17 -21.16 -0.32
CA SER A 215 -33.95 -21.82 -1.62
C SER A 215 -32.76 -21.22 -2.38
N GLU A 216 -32.51 -19.93 -2.23
CA GLU A 216 -31.32 -19.29 -2.80
C GLU A 216 -30.05 -19.77 -2.10
N LEU A 217 -30.08 -19.90 -0.78
CA LEU A 217 -28.95 -20.36 0.02
C LEU A 217 -28.67 -21.86 -0.21
N GLU A 218 -29.71 -22.69 -0.37
CA GLU A 218 -29.55 -24.07 -0.81
C GLU A 218 -28.89 -24.14 -2.19
N ASN A 219 -29.35 -23.33 -3.16
CA ASN A 219 -28.74 -23.27 -4.48
C ASN A 219 -27.31 -22.73 -4.45
N GLU A 220 -27.03 -21.71 -3.62
CA GLU A 220 -25.69 -21.15 -3.44
C GLU A 220 -24.75 -22.19 -2.86
N VAL A 221 -25.14 -22.87 -1.77
CA VAL A 221 -24.35 -23.95 -1.15
C VAL A 221 -24.11 -25.10 -2.12
N LEU A 222 -25.09 -25.46 -2.95
CA LEU A 222 -24.94 -26.51 -3.96
C LEU A 222 -24.03 -26.10 -5.13
N ASN A 223 -23.95 -24.81 -5.44
CA ASN A 223 -23.14 -24.29 -6.54
C ASN A 223 -21.76 -23.77 -6.10
N THR A 224 -21.53 -23.58 -4.79
CA THR A 224 -20.24 -23.12 -4.25
C THR A 224 -19.20 -24.21 -4.44
N SER A 225 -18.07 -23.87 -5.03
CA SER A 225 -16.96 -24.81 -5.21
C SER A 225 -16.35 -25.20 -3.86
N GLU A 226 -15.75 -26.39 -3.80
CA GLU A 226 -15.02 -26.82 -2.58
C GLU A 226 -13.91 -25.82 -2.20
N GLY A 227 -13.29 -25.18 -3.20
CA GLY A 227 -12.28 -24.14 -3.00
C GLY A 227 -12.84 -22.90 -2.30
N GLU A 228 -14.01 -22.41 -2.73
CA GLU A 228 -14.68 -21.27 -2.09
C GLU A 228 -15.10 -21.59 -0.65
N LEU A 229 -15.70 -22.76 -0.40
CA LEU A 229 -16.02 -23.23 0.96
C LEU A 229 -14.77 -23.31 1.85
N PHE A 230 -13.64 -23.72 1.27
CA PHE A 230 -12.36 -23.76 1.96
C PHE A 230 -11.86 -22.35 2.32
N LEU A 231 -11.91 -21.39 1.38
CA LEU A 231 -11.52 -20.00 1.64
C LEU A 231 -12.41 -19.35 2.71
N GLU A 232 -13.71 -19.64 2.70
CA GLU A 232 -14.66 -19.20 3.74
C GLU A 232 -14.25 -19.73 5.13
N THR A 233 -13.92 -21.02 5.21
CA THR A 233 -13.46 -21.66 6.45
C THR A 233 -12.17 -21.02 6.97
N LEU A 234 -11.22 -20.76 6.06
CA LEU A 234 -9.96 -20.09 6.38
C LEU A 234 -10.19 -18.68 6.93
N ALA A 235 -11.06 -17.92 6.29
CA ALA A 235 -11.42 -16.57 6.73
C ALA A 235 -12.07 -16.57 8.11
N HIS A 236 -13.03 -17.49 8.34
CA HIS A 236 -13.71 -17.63 9.62
C HIS A 236 -12.75 -17.98 10.76
N GLN A 237 -11.79 -18.90 10.54
CA GLN A 237 -10.79 -19.21 11.56
C GLN A 237 -9.92 -17.99 11.91
N ARG A 238 -9.58 -17.15 10.92
CA ARG A 238 -8.83 -15.91 11.15
C ARG A 238 -9.65 -14.89 11.95
N GLU A 239 -10.94 -14.75 11.66
CA GLU A 239 -11.86 -13.90 12.43
C GLU A 239 -11.93 -14.33 13.89
N ILE A 240 -12.18 -15.62 14.15
CA ILE A 240 -12.28 -16.15 15.51
C ILE A 240 -11.00 -15.87 16.31
N ARG A 241 -9.82 -16.07 15.69
CA ARG A 241 -8.54 -15.79 16.34
C ARG A 241 -8.45 -14.33 16.79
N TRP A 242 -8.84 -13.39 15.94
CA TRP A 242 -8.85 -11.96 16.29
C TRP A 242 -9.93 -11.58 17.30
N GLN A 243 -11.10 -12.24 17.29
CA GLN A 243 -12.13 -12.07 18.32
C GLN A 243 -11.58 -12.42 19.71
N ILE A 244 -10.90 -13.56 19.80
CA ILE A 244 -10.30 -14.05 21.05
C ILE A 244 -9.15 -13.14 21.49
N ILE A 245 -8.32 -12.67 20.55
CA ILE A 245 -7.24 -11.71 20.86
C ILE A 245 -7.83 -10.44 21.47
N LEU A 246 -8.74 -9.77 20.76
CA LEU A 246 -9.30 -8.49 21.20
C LEU A 246 -10.07 -8.64 22.51
N GLY A 247 -10.92 -9.66 22.61
CA GLY A 247 -11.67 -9.96 23.83
C GLY A 247 -10.76 -10.26 25.02
N ARG A 248 -9.67 -11.01 24.81
CA ARG A 248 -8.72 -11.32 25.89
C ARG A 248 -7.93 -10.10 26.33
N ILE A 249 -7.47 -9.25 25.40
CA ILE A 249 -6.81 -7.99 25.79
C ILE A 249 -7.78 -7.10 26.57
N TRP A 250 -9.06 -7.05 26.18
CA TRP A 250 -10.07 -6.28 26.90
C TRP A 250 -10.24 -6.75 28.35
N LEU A 251 -10.31 -8.07 28.59
CA LEU A 251 -10.39 -8.61 29.95
C LEU A 251 -9.16 -8.27 30.81
N ILE A 252 -8.01 -8.02 30.20
CA ILE A 252 -6.76 -7.67 30.89
C ILE A 252 -6.64 -6.15 31.12
N ASP A 253 -6.85 -5.37 30.07
CA ASP A 253 -6.69 -3.91 30.03
C ASP A 253 -7.61 -3.33 28.92
N PRO A 254 -8.83 -2.88 29.27
CA PRO A 254 -9.79 -2.33 28.32
C PRO A 254 -9.24 -1.16 27.48
N ALA A 255 -8.48 -0.26 28.10
CA ALA A 255 -7.90 0.89 27.41
C ALA A 255 -6.85 0.45 26.38
N LEU A 256 -6.09 -0.60 26.67
CA LEU A 256 -5.15 -1.20 25.72
C LEU A 256 -5.87 -1.85 24.53
N ALA A 257 -6.99 -2.53 24.78
CA ALA A 257 -7.80 -3.15 23.73
C ALA A 257 -8.40 -2.11 22.78
N GLU A 258 -8.91 -1.00 23.30
CA GLU A 258 -9.41 0.12 22.48
C GLU A 258 -8.30 0.69 21.60
N ARG A 259 -7.13 0.98 22.18
CA ARG A 259 -5.98 1.48 21.42
C ARG A 259 -5.51 0.50 20.34
N LEU A 260 -5.57 -0.80 20.63
CA LEU A 260 -5.27 -1.84 19.64
C LEU A 260 -6.30 -1.81 18.49
N LYS A 261 -7.59 -1.77 18.81
CA LYS A 261 -8.67 -1.70 17.84
C LYS A 261 -8.58 -0.43 16.98
N GLU A 262 -8.42 0.73 17.60
CA GLU A 262 -8.22 2.01 16.92
C GLU A 262 -7.01 1.99 16.00
N SER A 263 -5.88 1.38 16.43
CA SER A 263 -4.69 1.26 15.59
C SER A 263 -4.89 0.35 14.39
N LEU A 264 -5.80 -0.63 14.48
CA LEU A 264 -6.16 -1.49 13.37
C LEU A 264 -7.10 -0.76 12.40
N THR A 265 -8.04 0.05 12.87
CA THR A 265 -9.06 0.68 12.00
C THR A 265 -8.81 2.13 11.65
N ARG A 266 -7.66 2.69 12.01
CA ARG A 266 -7.37 4.13 11.91
C ARG A 266 -7.63 4.70 10.51
N VAL A 267 -8.25 5.88 10.47
CA VAL A 267 -8.42 6.68 9.25
C VAL A 267 -7.80 8.06 9.44
N VAL A 268 -7.33 8.66 8.34
CA VAL A 268 -6.71 9.98 8.31
C VAL A 268 -7.40 10.84 7.26
N ARG A 269 -7.63 12.12 7.58
CA ARG A 269 -8.21 13.09 6.65
C ARG A 269 -7.14 13.75 5.80
N PHE A 270 -7.20 13.55 4.48
CA PHE A 270 -6.36 14.19 3.46
C PHE A 270 -7.22 15.13 2.61
N GLU A 271 -7.04 16.44 2.76
CA GLU A 271 -7.71 17.46 1.93
C GLU A 271 -9.25 17.29 1.85
N GLY A 272 -9.86 16.84 2.94
CA GLY A 272 -11.31 16.58 3.02
C GLY A 272 -11.70 15.12 2.81
N THR A 273 -10.86 14.33 2.14
CA THR A 273 -11.06 12.89 1.92
C THR A 273 -10.57 12.08 3.11
N LEU A 274 -11.32 11.06 3.54
CA LEU A 274 -10.87 10.13 4.58
C LEU A 274 -10.24 8.90 3.93
N LEU A 275 -8.99 8.61 4.28
CA LEU A 275 -8.23 7.45 3.81
C LEU A 275 -7.89 6.53 4.99
N PRO A 276 -7.96 5.19 4.81
CA PRO A 276 -7.32 4.21 5.69
C PRO A 276 -5.90 4.57 6.12
N PHE A 277 -5.49 4.27 7.36
CA PHE A 277 -4.10 4.47 7.76
C PHE A 277 -3.69 3.53 8.89
N TRP A 278 -3.42 2.27 8.56
CA TRP A 278 -2.99 1.22 9.49
C TRP A 278 -1.83 0.41 8.92
N SER A 279 -1.16 -0.36 9.77
CA SER A 279 -0.13 -1.29 9.30
C SER A 279 -0.76 -2.37 8.42
N SER A 280 -0.30 -2.48 7.18
CA SER A 280 -0.66 -3.56 6.25
C SER A 280 0.37 -4.71 6.25
N ASP A 281 1.30 -4.72 7.21
CA ASP A 281 2.28 -5.79 7.33
C ASP A 281 1.63 -7.04 7.94
N GLN A 282 1.18 -7.94 7.07
CA GLN A 282 0.54 -9.18 7.48
C GLN A 282 1.49 -10.08 8.30
N SER A 283 2.82 -10.01 8.09
CA SER A 283 3.77 -10.78 8.89
C SER A 283 3.78 -10.29 10.33
N ALA A 284 3.86 -8.98 10.53
CA ALA A 284 3.81 -8.39 11.87
C ALA A 284 2.48 -8.65 12.60
N LEU A 285 1.36 -8.66 11.86
CA LEU A 285 0.04 -9.01 12.41
C LEU A 285 -0.08 -10.49 12.75
N ASP A 286 0.44 -11.39 11.91
CA ASP A 286 0.46 -12.83 12.16
C ASP A 286 1.36 -13.18 13.36
N GLU A 287 2.52 -12.50 13.49
CA GLU A 287 3.41 -12.61 14.65
C GLU A 287 2.72 -12.12 15.93
N LEU A 288 2.05 -10.95 15.89
CA LEU A 288 1.28 -10.45 17.03
C LEU A 288 0.19 -11.45 17.43
N ALA A 289 -0.59 -11.93 16.47
CA ALA A 289 -1.65 -12.91 16.74
C ALA A 289 -1.08 -14.20 17.30
N HIS A 290 0.05 -14.67 16.76
CA HIS A 290 0.78 -15.81 17.33
C HIS A 290 1.13 -15.52 18.79
N ASP A 291 1.77 -14.41 19.08
CA ASP A 291 2.24 -14.06 20.41
C ASP A 291 1.13 -13.88 21.45
N LEU A 292 0.01 -13.28 21.07
CA LEU A 292 -1.11 -13.00 21.98
C LEU A 292 -1.96 -14.25 22.24
N LEU A 293 -2.00 -15.22 21.32
CA LEU A 293 -2.73 -16.48 21.50
C LEU A 293 -1.90 -17.60 22.15
N SER A 294 -0.61 -17.36 22.42
CA SER A 294 0.25 -18.37 23.02
C SER A 294 -0.21 -18.77 24.43
N PRO A 295 -0.33 -20.09 24.72
CA PRO A 295 -0.73 -20.57 26.05
C PRO A 295 0.37 -20.38 27.09
N TRP A 296 1.62 -20.17 26.66
CA TRP A 296 2.79 -19.97 27.52
C TRP A 296 2.99 -18.53 27.96
N VAL A 297 2.11 -17.63 27.54
CA VAL A 297 2.18 -16.20 27.81
C VAL A 297 1.10 -15.87 28.84
N ASP A 298 1.52 -15.39 30.01
CA ASP A 298 0.61 -14.86 31.02
C ASP A 298 0.02 -13.50 30.59
N ASP A 299 -0.95 -13.00 31.35
CA ASP A 299 -1.69 -11.79 30.97
C ASP A 299 -0.84 -10.53 31.02
N GLU A 300 0.13 -10.43 31.95
CA GLU A 300 1.06 -9.31 32.02
C GLU A 300 1.96 -9.25 30.78
N LEU A 301 2.57 -10.38 30.40
CA LEU A 301 3.42 -10.46 29.22
C LEU A 301 2.61 -10.24 27.94
N ARG A 302 1.36 -10.71 27.89
CA ARG A 302 0.44 -10.45 26.76
C ARG A 302 0.16 -8.97 26.58
N ALA A 303 -0.21 -8.26 27.65
CA ALA A 303 -0.40 -6.81 27.61
C ALA A 303 0.89 -6.08 27.22
N LYS A 304 2.04 -6.53 27.75
CA LYS A 304 3.36 -5.97 27.39
C LYS A 304 3.66 -6.12 25.89
N ARG A 305 3.36 -7.27 25.28
CA ARG A 305 3.55 -7.51 23.84
C ARG A 305 2.63 -6.65 22.99
N ALA A 306 1.34 -6.53 23.37
CA ALA A 306 0.41 -5.64 22.68
C ALA A 306 0.85 -4.16 22.75
N ARG A 307 1.31 -3.69 23.92
CA ARG A 307 1.89 -2.34 24.07
C ARG A 307 3.14 -2.16 23.22
N ALA A 308 4.05 -3.12 23.21
CA ALA A 308 5.27 -3.07 22.40
C ALA A 308 4.95 -2.99 20.90
N TRP A 309 3.95 -3.74 20.43
CA TRP A 309 3.48 -3.64 19.06
C TRP A 309 2.87 -2.28 18.75
N LEU A 310 2.04 -1.72 19.64
CA LEU A 310 1.49 -0.37 19.49
C LEU A 310 2.57 0.71 19.47
N ASP A 311 3.60 0.58 20.31
CA ASP A 311 4.73 1.50 20.35
C ASP A 311 5.61 1.44 19.10
N ALA A 312 5.64 0.28 18.43
CA ALA A 312 6.32 0.10 17.15
C ALA A 312 5.53 0.65 15.95
N GLN A 313 4.24 0.96 16.11
CA GLN A 313 3.43 1.50 15.02
C GLN A 313 3.92 2.89 14.59
N PRO A 314 3.78 3.25 13.30
CA PRO A 314 4.11 4.59 12.82
C PRO A 314 3.33 5.67 13.59
N ARG A 315 4.06 6.54 14.29
CA ARG A 315 3.49 7.68 15.01
C ARG A 315 3.31 8.93 14.16
N ALA A 316 3.94 8.95 12.99
CA ALA A 316 3.84 10.04 12.04
C ALA A 316 4.29 9.60 10.64
N ALA A 317 3.79 10.30 9.64
CA ALA A 317 4.26 10.25 8.26
C ALA A 317 4.58 11.67 7.77
N VAL A 318 5.66 11.79 7.00
CA VAL A 318 6.05 13.05 6.32
C VAL A 318 6.51 12.69 4.94
N TRP A 319 6.18 13.53 3.98
CA TRP A 319 6.63 13.45 2.59
C TRP A 319 6.74 14.86 2.01
N VAL A 320 7.42 14.98 0.87
CA VAL A 320 7.46 16.22 0.11
C VAL A 320 6.30 16.18 -0.89
N ILE A 321 5.36 17.13 -0.77
CA ILE A 321 4.27 17.34 -1.73
C ILE A 321 4.81 18.05 -2.96
N ASP A 322 5.64 19.08 -2.72
CA ASP A 322 6.21 19.90 -3.76
C ASP A 322 7.61 20.40 -3.35
N ASP A 323 8.57 20.30 -4.28
CA ASP A 323 9.95 20.72 -4.03
C ASP A 323 10.15 22.23 -4.19
N LEU A 324 9.39 22.86 -5.08
CA LEU A 324 9.53 24.27 -5.41
C LEU A 324 8.83 25.17 -4.38
N GLY A 325 7.58 24.83 -4.08
CA GLY A 325 6.58 25.67 -3.44
C GLY A 325 6.22 26.91 -4.25
N ALA A 326 5.91 27.99 -3.53
CA ALA A 326 5.90 29.33 -4.08
C ALA A 326 7.34 29.87 -4.08
N LEU A 327 7.99 29.90 -5.25
CA LEU A 327 9.24 30.66 -5.40
C LEU A 327 8.94 32.11 -5.07
N GLN A 328 9.61 32.65 -4.05
CA GLN A 328 9.50 34.06 -3.71
C GLN A 328 10.57 34.85 -4.49
N PRO A 329 10.20 35.63 -5.52
CA PRO A 329 11.17 36.29 -6.38
C PRO A 329 12.08 37.25 -5.60
N GLU A 330 11.55 37.84 -4.53
CA GLU A 330 12.26 38.82 -3.70
C GLU A 330 13.34 38.19 -2.81
N THR A 331 13.10 36.97 -2.32
CA THR A 331 13.96 36.36 -1.28
C THR A 331 14.95 35.34 -1.82
N GLN A 332 14.80 34.90 -3.08
CA GLN A 332 15.60 33.83 -3.68
C GLN A 332 15.68 32.61 -2.76
N LYS A 333 14.52 32.17 -2.24
CA LYS A 333 14.39 30.98 -1.40
C LYS A 333 13.42 30.00 -2.02
N PHE A 334 13.74 28.70 -1.91
CA PHE A 334 12.77 27.64 -2.16
C PHE A 334 11.88 27.47 -0.94
N THR A 335 10.61 27.15 -1.17
CA THR A 335 9.64 26.96 -0.10
C THR A 335 8.96 25.60 -0.24
N PRO A 336 9.72 24.48 -0.18
CA PRO A 336 9.15 23.15 -0.31
C PRO A 336 7.94 22.96 0.61
N THR A 337 6.92 22.30 0.08
CA THR A 337 5.69 21.97 0.80
C THR A 337 5.77 20.52 1.24
N LEU A 338 5.65 20.29 2.54
CA LEU A 338 5.64 18.98 3.15
C LEU A 338 4.22 18.62 3.57
N GLY A 339 3.82 17.39 3.28
CA GLY A 339 2.64 16.80 3.88
C GLY A 339 3.03 16.07 5.15
N ILE A 340 2.25 16.27 6.22
CA ILE A 340 2.51 15.74 7.54
C ILE A 340 1.24 15.13 8.11
N VAL A 341 1.34 13.92 8.62
CA VAL A 341 0.28 13.27 9.40
C VAL A 341 0.85 12.91 10.76
N SER A 342 0.18 13.34 11.81
CA SER A 342 0.47 12.97 13.19
C SER A 342 -0.52 11.91 13.66
N MET A 343 0.01 10.84 14.26
CA MET A 343 -0.78 9.71 14.77
C MET A 343 -0.25 9.31 16.16
N PRO A 344 -0.45 10.17 17.17
CA PRO A 344 -0.04 9.86 18.52
C PRO A 344 -0.77 8.60 19.04
N PRO A 345 -0.18 7.90 20.02
CA PRO A 345 -0.81 6.72 20.64
C PRO A 345 -2.07 7.06 21.45
N GLU A 346 -2.25 8.34 21.79
CA GLU A 346 -3.41 8.91 22.49
C GLU A 346 -3.85 10.14 21.70
N HIS A 347 -5.16 10.38 21.63
CA HIS A 347 -5.72 11.54 20.93
C HIS A 347 -5.12 12.87 21.43
N GLY A 348 -4.78 13.74 20.50
CA GLY A 348 -4.19 15.04 20.83
C GLY A 348 -3.33 15.66 19.74
N GLN A 349 -2.83 16.87 20.04
CA GLN A 349 -1.96 17.60 19.13
C GLN A 349 -0.50 17.19 19.31
N SER A 350 0.24 17.12 18.21
CA SER A 350 1.70 16.93 18.22
C SER A 350 2.42 18.21 17.87
N LEU A 351 3.50 18.49 18.59
CA LEU A 351 4.46 19.51 18.16
C LEU A 351 5.29 18.97 17.00
N VAL A 352 5.27 19.71 15.88
CA VAL A 352 6.10 19.50 14.70
C VAL A 352 7.21 20.51 14.69
N ARG A 353 8.43 20.03 14.42
CA ARG A 353 9.60 20.84 14.16
C ARG A 353 10.19 20.47 12.80
N LEU A 354 10.31 21.45 11.91
CA LEU A 354 11.02 21.28 10.64
C LEU A 354 12.32 22.06 10.67
N ASP A 355 13.42 21.38 10.35
CA ASP A 355 14.75 21.96 10.24
C ASP A 355 15.37 21.61 8.88
N ALA A 356 16.09 22.55 8.29
CA ALA A 356 16.99 22.28 7.17
C ALA A 356 18.21 23.20 7.27
N LYS A 357 19.33 22.81 6.65
CA LYS A 357 20.59 23.56 6.72
C LYS A 357 20.42 24.99 6.18
N GLY A 358 20.57 26.00 7.05
CA GLY A 358 20.43 27.41 6.67
C GLY A 358 18.98 27.90 6.50
N ALA A 359 17.99 27.03 6.75
CA ALA A 359 16.59 27.43 6.86
C ALA A 359 16.26 27.90 8.27
N GLN A 360 15.24 28.75 8.40
CA GLN A 360 14.66 29.05 9.72
C GLN A 360 13.82 27.85 10.17
N THR A 361 14.05 27.39 11.41
CA THR A 361 13.25 26.31 12.00
C THR A 361 11.78 26.71 12.05
N VAL A 362 10.91 25.82 11.58
CA VAL A 362 9.45 25.95 11.71
C VAL A 362 8.99 25.10 12.90
N LEU A 363 8.17 25.69 13.77
CA LEU A 363 7.55 25.03 14.92
C LEU A 363 6.04 25.23 14.85
N GLU A 364 5.29 24.15 14.76
CA GLU A 364 3.84 24.19 14.63
C GLU A 364 3.17 23.03 15.37
N THR A 365 1.94 23.23 15.84
CA THR A 365 1.12 22.17 16.41
C THR A 365 0.15 21.64 15.36
N VAL A 366 0.18 20.33 15.12
CA VAL A 366 -0.73 19.66 14.18
C VAL A 366 -1.73 18.80 14.94
N GLY A 367 -2.94 18.67 14.40
CA GLY A 367 -3.97 17.76 14.92
C GLY A 367 -3.58 16.30 14.70
N ASP A 368 -4.26 15.41 15.41
CA ASP A 368 -4.20 13.98 15.10
C ASP A 368 -5.05 13.65 13.87
N SER A 369 -4.68 12.57 13.19
CA SER A 369 -5.48 11.93 12.15
C SER A 369 -5.93 12.86 11.00
N SER A 370 -5.17 13.92 10.75
CA SER A 370 -5.38 14.85 9.65
C SER A 370 -4.05 15.19 8.99
N MET A 371 -4.06 15.36 7.68
CA MET A 371 -2.93 15.85 6.92
C MET A 371 -2.80 17.37 7.10
N HIS A 372 -1.59 17.81 7.44
CA HIS A 372 -1.20 19.21 7.45
C HIS A 372 -0.18 19.48 6.35
N LYS A 373 -0.34 20.60 5.64
CA LYS A 373 0.67 21.10 4.70
C LYS A 373 1.51 22.16 5.40
N LEU A 374 2.79 21.87 5.59
CA LEU A 374 3.74 22.83 6.16
C LEU A 374 4.75 23.23 5.09
N THR A 375 5.18 24.49 5.13
CA THR A 375 6.21 25.00 4.23
C THR A 375 7.47 25.34 5.01
N LEU A 376 8.63 25.18 4.36
CA LEU A 376 9.93 25.52 4.96
C LEU A 376 10.74 26.35 3.98
N SER A 377 11.03 27.61 4.31
CA SER A 377 11.88 28.46 3.47
C SER A 377 13.35 28.06 3.59
N THR A 378 13.91 27.55 2.50
CA THR A 378 15.28 27.06 2.39
C THR A 378 16.11 27.96 1.47
N PRO A 379 17.41 28.17 1.78
CA PRO A 379 18.30 28.86 0.86
C PRO A 379 18.50 28.00 -0.40
N ILE A 380 18.64 28.66 -1.55
CA ILE A 380 19.02 27.99 -2.80
C ILE A 380 20.39 27.32 -2.60
N GLY A 381 20.45 26.02 -2.84
CA GLY A 381 21.70 25.27 -2.83
C GLY A 381 22.62 25.70 -3.97
N GLU A 382 23.93 25.71 -3.73
CA GLU A 382 24.90 25.98 -4.79
C GLU A 382 24.91 24.83 -5.80
N THR A 383 24.54 25.13 -7.05
CA THR A 383 24.71 24.19 -8.17
C THR A 383 26.20 24.11 -8.51
N VAL A 384 26.80 22.93 -8.36
CA VAL A 384 28.18 22.70 -8.80
C VAL A 384 28.19 22.62 -10.33
N LYS A 385 28.64 23.69 -10.99
CA LYS A 385 28.77 23.74 -12.45
C LYS A 385 29.44 22.48 -13.00
N GLY A 386 28.84 21.88 -14.01
CA GLY A 386 29.34 20.67 -14.66
C GLY A 386 28.86 19.35 -14.04
N GLN A 387 28.28 19.34 -12.83
CA GLN A 387 27.65 18.13 -12.29
C GLN A 387 26.20 18.00 -12.77
N THR A 388 25.77 16.76 -13.02
CA THR A 388 24.39 16.39 -13.38
C THR A 388 23.57 16.00 -12.14
N ILE A 389 24.16 16.06 -10.95
CA ILE A 389 23.50 15.68 -9.70
C ILE A 389 22.55 16.81 -9.30
N VAL A 390 21.26 16.49 -9.19
CA VAL A 390 20.26 17.40 -8.67
C VAL A 390 20.59 17.70 -7.21
N PRO A 391 20.88 18.96 -6.85
CA PRO A 391 21.21 19.31 -5.48
C PRO A 391 19.97 19.07 -4.61
N VAL A 392 20.16 18.23 -3.59
CA VAL A 392 19.13 17.87 -2.62
C VAL A 392 19.53 18.36 -1.24
N GLN A 393 18.55 18.91 -0.53
CA GLN A 393 18.66 19.27 0.86
C GLN A 393 17.83 18.30 1.71
N GLU A 394 18.41 17.89 2.82
CA GLU A 394 17.70 17.11 3.83
C GLU A 394 16.85 18.03 4.71
N ILE A 395 15.54 17.82 4.66
CA ILE A 395 14.58 18.40 5.59
C ILE A 395 14.34 17.40 6.71
N ARG A 396 14.68 17.78 7.95
CA ARG A 396 14.45 16.99 9.14
C ARG A 396 13.13 17.41 9.76
N ALA A 397 12.22 16.46 9.88
CA ALA A 397 10.95 16.63 10.56
C ALA A 397 10.94 15.83 11.87
N ARG A 398 10.64 16.51 12.98
CA ARG A 398 10.42 15.88 14.28
C ARG A 398 8.98 16.11 14.72
N ILE A 399 8.26 15.03 15.00
CA ILE A 399 6.84 15.04 15.35
C ILE A 399 6.69 14.26 16.65
N GLY A 400 6.56 14.98 17.77
CA GLY A 400 6.72 14.41 19.10
C GLY A 400 8.08 13.69 19.26
N TYR A 401 8.05 12.37 19.37
CA TYR A 401 9.24 11.52 19.48
C TYR A 401 9.73 10.93 18.15
N ALA A 402 8.93 11.03 17.08
CA ALA A 402 9.35 10.55 15.77
C ALA A 402 10.27 11.57 15.10
N GLU A 403 11.38 11.12 14.53
CA GLU A 403 12.29 11.93 13.71
C GLU A 403 12.43 11.27 12.34
N MET A 404 12.32 12.07 11.28
CA MET A 404 12.38 11.60 9.89
C MET A 404 13.09 12.64 9.03
N THR A 405 13.81 12.16 8.02
CA THR A 405 14.50 13.03 7.06
C THR A 405 13.88 12.83 5.68
N ARG A 406 13.66 13.93 4.95
CA ARG A 406 13.16 13.91 3.57
C ARG A 406 14.05 14.73 2.65
N PRO A 407 14.53 14.14 1.54
CA PRO A 407 15.28 14.89 0.55
C PRO A 407 14.31 15.76 -0.26
N SER A 408 14.61 17.05 -0.37
CA SER A 408 13.94 17.98 -1.26
C SER A 408 14.94 18.61 -2.23
N VAL A 409 14.54 18.81 -3.47
CA VAL A 409 15.38 19.50 -4.47
C VAL A 409 15.57 20.95 -4.03
N SER A 410 16.82 21.39 -3.96
CA SER A 410 17.18 22.68 -3.36
C SER A 410 17.76 23.70 -4.35
N ALA A 411 17.84 23.36 -5.64
CA ALA A 411 18.25 24.31 -6.69
C ALA A 411 17.54 24.04 -8.01
N PRO A 412 17.45 25.04 -8.92
CA PRO A 412 16.98 24.81 -10.27
C PRO A 412 17.87 23.79 -10.99
N ILE A 413 17.26 22.93 -11.80
CA ILE A 413 17.99 22.02 -12.68
C ILE A 413 18.38 22.78 -13.93
N GLU A 414 19.68 22.77 -14.25
CA GLU A 414 20.18 23.37 -15.48
C GLU A 414 19.69 22.62 -16.71
N ALA A 415 19.08 23.33 -17.66
CA ALA A 415 18.81 22.78 -18.98
C ALA A 415 20.11 22.68 -19.78
N ARG A 416 20.52 21.45 -20.12
CA ARG A 416 21.71 21.15 -20.94
C ARG A 416 21.35 20.19 -22.08
N PRO A 417 22.03 20.26 -23.23
CA PRO A 417 21.84 19.28 -24.30
C PRO A 417 22.06 17.83 -23.83
N PRO A 418 21.24 16.87 -24.27
CA PRO A 418 20.14 16.99 -25.23
C PRO A 418 18.80 17.48 -24.63
N GLY A 419 18.69 17.67 -23.32
CA GLY A 419 17.44 18.02 -22.63
C GLY A 419 17.50 17.73 -21.13
N VAL A 420 16.43 18.12 -20.43
CA VAL A 420 16.17 17.74 -19.04
C VAL A 420 15.22 16.55 -19.02
N ARG A 421 15.61 15.47 -18.35
CA ARG A 421 14.78 14.26 -18.24
C ARG A 421 13.58 14.53 -17.32
N LEU A 422 12.40 14.15 -17.80
CA LEU A 422 11.13 14.22 -17.08
C LEU A 422 10.63 12.79 -16.84
N GLY A 423 11.31 12.05 -15.97
CA GLY A 423 10.91 10.69 -15.64
C GLY A 423 12.03 9.78 -15.12
N PRO A 424 11.73 8.51 -14.84
CA PRO A 424 10.42 7.88 -15.01
C PRO A 424 9.36 8.47 -14.08
N MET A 425 8.10 8.46 -14.51
CA MET A 425 6.96 8.83 -13.66
C MET A 425 6.73 7.76 -12.60
N HIS A 426 6.30 8.19 -11.42
CA HIS A 426 6.09 7.33 -10.26
C HIS A 426 4.61 7.09 -10.02
N ARG A 427 4.24 5.88 -9.59
CA ARG A 427 2.87 5.59 -9.15
C ARG A 427 2.52 6.38 -7.89
N ASP A 428 1.24 6.55 -7.65
CA ASP A 428 0.75 7.18 -6.42
C ASP A 428 1.24 6.47 -5.15
N TRP A 429 1.23 7.20 -4.04
CA TRP A 429 1.45 6.63 -2.73
C TRP A 429 0.39 5.57 -2.43
N THR A 430 0.86 4.40 -2.02
CA THR A 430 0.02 3.44 -1.29
C THR A 430 0.24 3.66 0.21
N MET A 431 -0.76 3.30 1.03
CA MET A 431 -0.69 3.31 2.48
C MET A 431 0.61 2.65 2.98
N GLN A 432 0.93 1.47 2.46
CA GLN A 432 2.13 0.72 2.82
C GLN A 432 3.41 1.49 2.49
N SER A 433 3.54 2.01 1.27
CA SER A 433 4.73 2.78 0.87
C SER A 433 4.93 4.03 1.72
N LEU A 434 3.84 4.71 2.12
CA LEU A 434 3.94 5.85 3.02
C LEU A 434 4.36 5.45 4.44
N ILE A 435 3.79 4.36 4.96
CA ILE A 435 4.07 3.82 6.30
C ILE A 435 5.52 3.33 6.43
N ILE A 436 6.04 2.63 5.42
CA ILE A 436 7.43 2.14 5.39
C ILE A 436 8.44 3.30 5.29
N LYS A 437 7.96 4.52 4.97
CA LYS A 437 8.76 5.75 4.87
C LYS A 437 9.80 5.70 3.75
N ASP A 438 9.61 4.83 2.77
CA ASP A 438 10.48 4.68 1.61
C ASP A 438 9.78 5.22 0.35
N PRO A 439 10.25 6.36 -0.21
CA PRO A 439 9.66 6.93 -1.41
C PRO A 439 9.87 6.08 -2.66
N SER A 440 10.86 5.18 -2.65
CA SER A 440 11.14 4.27 -3.75
C SER A 440 10.35 2.97 -3.67
N ALA A 441 9.88 2.61 -2.47
CA ALA A 441 9.05 1.43 -2.25
C ALA A 441 7.78 1.57 -3.07
N ASP A 442 7.73 0.75 -4.10
CA ASP A 442 6.58 0.63 -4.95
C ASP A 442 6.57 1.59 -6.13
N ALA A 443 7.48 2.57 -6.17
CA ALA A 443 7.29 3.79 -6.95
C ALA A 443 7.27 3.59 -8.47
N ALA A 444 7.90 2.52 -8.97
CA ALA A 444 7.99 2.26 -10.39
C ALA A 444 6.64 1.75 -10.94
N ALA A 445 6.17 2.38 -12.02
CA ALA A 445 5.07 1.83 -12.80
C ALA A 445 5.50 0.52 -13.49
N PRO A 446 4.57 -0.43 -13.72
CA PRO A 446 4.83 -1.57 -14.58
C PRO A 446 5.34 -1.13 -15.95
N LEU A 447 6.25 -1.89 -16.58
CA LEU A 447 6.88 -1.50 -17.85
C LEU A 447 5.84 -1.16 -18.94
N ALA A 448 4.77 -1.95 -19.05
CA ALA A 448 3.68 -1.75 -20.00
C ALA A 448 2.81 -0.50 -19.74
N ARG A 449 3.01 0.18 -18.61
CA ARG A 449 2.32 1.42 -18.20
C ARG A 449 3.29 2.54 -17.84
N SER A 450 4.58 2.35 -18.11
CA SER A 450 5.62 3.32 -17.76
C SER A 450 5.53 4.57 -18.61
N THR A 451 5.94 5.70 -18.04
CA THR A 451 5.97 6.98 -18.74
C THR A 451 7.27 7.72 -18.42
N ALA A 452 7.86 8.30 -19.45
CA ALA A 452 9.04 9.14 -19.33
C ALA A 452 9.00 10.24 -20.39
N GLY A 453 9.71 11.32 -20.13
CA GLY A 453 9.80 12.43 -21.07
C GLY A 453 11.11 13.19 -21.00
N MET A 454 11.18 14.23 -21.81
CA MET A 454 12.32 15.13 -21.90
C MET A 454 11.84 16.54 -22.27
N LEU A 455 12.27 17.53 -21.51
CA LEU A 455 12.19 18.93 -21.92
C LEU A 455 13.44 19.25 -22.73
N TYR A 456 13.27 19.71 -23.96
CA TYR A 456 14.38 19.99 -24.86
C TYR A 456 14.04 21.16 -25.77
N ARG A 457 15.03 21.57 -26.55
CA ARG A 457 14.91 22.70 -27.46
C ARG A 457 14.92 22.21 -28.91
N THR A 458 13.85 22.49 -29.66
CA THR A 458 13.64 22.04 -31.04
C THR A 458 14.23 23.00 -32.08
N ALA A 459 14.40 24.27 -31.72
CA ALA A 459 14.95 25.30 -32.59
C ALA A 459 16.06 26.10 -31.89
N SER A 460 16.98 26.66 -32.68
CA SER A 460 17.94 27.65 -32.16
C SER A 460 17.20 28.79 -31.46
N PRO A 461 17.76 29.36 -30.38
CA PRO A 461 17.19 30.53 -29.74
C PRO A 461 16.94 31.63 -30.76
N ASP A 462 15.71 32.13 -30.80
CA ASP A 462 15.46 33.42 -31.42
C ASP A 462 16.26 34.45 -30.62
N GLU A 463 17.09 35.25 -31.30
CA GLU A 463 17.86 36.33 -30.67
C GLU A 463 16.96 37.33 -29.95
N ARG A 464 15.67 37.41 -30.34
CA ARG A 464 14.68 38.32 -29.76
C ARG A 464 13.94 37.72 -28.56
N ASP A 465 13.81 36.41 -28.49
CA ASP A 465 13.06 35.74 -27.42
C ASP A 465 13.59 34.33 -27.13
N ALA A 466 14.33 34.21 -26.04
CA ALA A 466 14.90 32.94 -25.59
C ALA A 466 13.84 31.91 -25.14
N ARG A 467 12.58 32.32 -24.98
CA ARG A 467 11.43 31.46 -24.64
C ARG A 467 10.95 30.66 -25.85
N ILE A 468 11.29 31.05 -27.07
CA ILE A 468 10.88 30.33 -28.28
C ILE A 468 11.69 29.03 -28.46
N GLY A 469 10.99 27.97 -28.90
CA GLY A 469 11.60 26.71 -29.36
C GLY A 469 11.75 25.64 -28.29
N TRP A 470 11.12 25.79 -27.13
CA TRP A 470 11.07 24.75 -26.09
C TRP A 470 9.94 23.77 -26.34
N SER A 471 10.21 22.49 -26.12
CA SER A 471 9.22 21.43 -26.29
C SER A 471 9.39 20.33 -25.25
N VAL A 472 8.28 19.71 -24.89
CA VAL A 472 8.23 18.52 -24.04
C VAL A 472 7.94 17.32 -24.92
N TYR A 473 8.85 16.34 -24.93
CA TYR A 473 8.62 15.03 -25.52
C TYR A 473 8.24 14.04 -24.41
N THR A 474 7.26 13.18 -24.66
CA THR A 474 6.86 12.11 -23.74
C THR A 474 6.63 10.80 -24.50
N GLU A 475 6.97 9.69 -23.85
CA GLU A 475 6.61 8.33 -24.26
C GLU A 475 5.75 7.69 -23.17
N CYS A 476 4.56 7.24 -23.56
CA CYS A 476 3.56 6.65 -22.68
C CYS A 476 3.34 5.18 -23.09
N ALA A 477 3.99 4.23 -22.42
CA ALA A 477 3.69 2.81 -22.61
C ALA A 477 2.24 2.55 -22.18
N SER A 478 1.46 1.87 -23.02
CA SER A 478 0.03 1.68 -22.80
C SER A 478 -0.40 0.31 -23.29
N VAL A 479 -1.27 -0.34 -22.51
CA VAL A 479 -1.90 -1.61 -22.91
C VAL A 479 -2.91 -1.39 -24.05
N ASP A 480 -3.47 -0.19 -24.12
CA ASP A 480 -4.33 0.26 -25.22
C ASP A 480 -3.97 1.70 -25.59
N PRO A 481 -2.96 1.91 -26.46
CA PRO A 481 -2.46 3.23 -26.82
C PRO A 481 -3.45 4.03 -27.70
N THR A 482 -4.59 3.45 -28.07
CA THR A 482 -5.66 4.13 -28.82
C THR A 482 -6.78 4.66 -27.93
N ASN A 483 -6.74 4.34 -26.63
CA ASN A 483 -7.78 4.73 -25.70
C ASN A 483 -7.74 6.25 -25.45
N ALA A 484 -8.82 6.96 -25.78
CA ALA A 484 -8.93 8.40 -25.62
C ALA A 484 -8.96 8.87 -24.15
N GLU A 485 -9.19 7.96 -23.19
CA GLU A 485 -9.12 8.21 -21.75
C GLU A 485 -7.67 8.16 -21.22
N ASP A 486 -6.71 7.64 -22.00
CA ASP A 486 -5.28 7.74 -21.68
C ASP A 486 -4.83 9.19 -21.89
N THR A 487 -4.60 9.87 -20.78
CA THR A 487 -4.38 11.31 -20.70
C THR A 487 -3.10 11.64 -19.96
N LEU A 488 -2.37 12.63 -20.47
CA LEU A 488 -1.20 13.25 -19.89
C LEU A 488 -1.55 14.70 -19.54
N THR A 489 -1.38 15.11 -18.29
CA THR A 489 -1.54 16.51 -17.90
C THR A 489 -0.19 17.14 -17.64
N LEU A 490 0.12 18.19 -18.40
CA LEU A 490 1.32 19.01 -18.25
C LEU A 490 0.98 20.26 -17.44
N TRP A 491 1.68 20.44 -16.33
CA TRP A 491 1.47 21.56 -15.41
C TRP A 491 2.66 22.52 -15.45
N ILE A 492 2.38 23.81 -15.65
CA ILE A 492 3.36 24.89 -15.77
C ILE A 492 3.09 25.96 -14.72
N GLY A 493 4.15 26.41 -14.04
CA GLY A 493 4.09 27.44 -13.01
C GLY A 493 4.06 26.87 -11.58
N PRO A 494 3.92 27.75 -10.56
CA PRO A 494 3.96 27.36 -9.15
C PRO A 494 2.87 26.36 -8.75
N TYR A 495 3.16 25.54 -7.73
CA TYR A 495 2.16 24.70 -7.09
C TYR A 495 1.05 25.56 -6.47
N SER A 496 -0.19 25.12 -6.60
CA SER A 496 -1.45 25.78 -6.21
C SER A 496 -1.78 27.08 -6.93
N ALA A 497 -0.92 27.53 -7.84
CA ALA A 497 -1.15 28.68 -8.70
C ALA A 497 -0.50 28.47 -10.09
N PRO A 498 -0.87 27.38 -10.81
CA PRO A 498 -0.28 27.10 -12.12
C PRO A 498 -0.61 28.23 -13.12
N LEU A 499 0.37 28.59 -13.94
CA LEU A 499 0.19 29.49 -15.08
C LEU A 499 -0.70 28.84 -16.13
N ALA A 500 -0.48 27.54 -16.38
CA ALA A 500 -1.28 26.71 -17.26
C ALA A 500 -1.23 25.25 -16.83
N ALA A 501 -2.33 24.53 -17.04
CA ALA A 501 -2.40 23.08 -16.97
C ALA A 501 -3.13 22.55 -18.20
N TRP A 502 -2.44 21.77 -19.02
CA TRP A 502 -3.00 21.22 -20.27
C TRP A 502 -3.10 19.70 -20.18
N THR A 503 -4.28 19.17 -20.44
CA THR A 503 -4.52 17.73 -20.60
C THR A 503 -4.45 17.38 -22.07
N ILE A 504 -3.60 16.41 -22.41
CA ILE A 504 -3.37 15.87 -23.74
C ILE A 504 -3.80 14.40 -23.74
N ASN A 505 -4.63 13.97 -24.68
CA ASN A 505 -4.96 12.56 -24.85
C ASN A 505 -4.17 11.88 -25.98
N ALA A 506 -4.31 10.55 -26.11
CA ALA A 506 -3.66 9.75 -27.14
C ALA A 506 -4.06 10.11 -28.60
N GLU A 507 -5.09 10.94 -28.80
CA GLU A 507 -5.47 11.48 -30.13
C GLU A 507 -4.83 12.86 -30.42
N GLY A 508 -4.09 13.43 -29.46
CA GLY A 508 -3.50 14.77 -29.57
C GLY A 508 -4.48 15.91 -29.30
N ARG A 509 -5.66 15.63 -28.72
CA ARG A 509 -6.58 16.69 -28.28
C ARG A 509 -6.03 17.34 -27.02
N VAL A 510 -6.09 18.66 -26.98
CA VAL A 510 -5.62 19.48 -25.86
C VAL A 510 -6.81 20.16 -25.20
N ALA A 511 -6.93 20.00 -23.88
CA ALA A 511 -7.89 20.72 -23.04
C ALA A 511 -7.14 21.54 -21.97
N LEU A 512 -7.61 22.75 -21.69
CA LEU A 512 -7.11 23.53 -20.55
C LEU A 512 -7.85 23.10 -19.28
N LEU A 513 -7.11 22.62 -18.29
CA LEU A 513 -7.63 22.24 -16.97
C LEU A 513 -7.60 23.42 -15.99
N GLY A 514 -6.55 24.25 -16.05
CA GLY A 514 -6.35 25.37 -15.12
C GLY A 514 -5.40 26.44 -15.67
N GLY A 515 -5.44 27.63 -15.06
CA GLY A 515 -4.70 28.81 -15.51
C GLY A 515 -5.54 29.78 -16.36
N SER A 516 -4.89 30.83 -16.89
CA SER A 516 -5.55 31.82 -17.73
C SER A 516 -5.25 31.56 -19.21
N MET A 517 -6.26 31.11 -19.94
CA MET A 517 -6.19 30.85 -21.38
C MET A 517 -5.80 32.10 -22.19
N LEU A 518 -6.17 33.28 -21.71
CA LEU A 518 -5.87 34.57 -22.34
C LEU A 518 -4.40 34.98 -22.24
N SER A 519 -3.64 34.39 -21.30
CA SER A 519 -2.25 34.79 -21.03
C SER A 519 -1.21 33.83 -21.55
N VAL A 520 -1.49 32.52 -21.68
CA VAL A 520 -0.47 31.52 -22.02
C VAL A 520 -0.67 30.89 -23.41
N GLY A 521 -1.89 30.85 -23.95
CA GLY A 521 -2.20 30.15 -25.20
C GLY A 521 -2.33 28.63 -25.05
N ILE A 522 -2.59 27.94 -26.17
CA ILE A 522 -2.70 26.47 -26.25
C ILE A 522 -1.45 25.94 -26.96
N PRO A 523 -0.75 24.91 -26.41
CA PRO A 523 0.42 24.33 -27.04
C PRO A 523 0.05 23.63 -28.35
N THR A 524 0.98 23.63 -29.31
CA THR A 524 0.89 22.74 -30.47
C THR A 524 1.32 21.34 -30.03
N VAL A 525 0.52 20.32 -30.35
CA VAL A 525 0.81 18.94 -29.96
C VAL A 525 0.82 18.04 -31.19
N HIS A 526 1.88 17.25 -31.33
CA HIS A 526 1.96 16.15 -32.27
C HIS A 526 1.99 14.83 -31.50
N VAL A 527 0.99 13.96 -31.75
CA VAL A 527 0.95 12.60 -31.20
C VAL A 527 1.27 11.56 -32.27
N VAL A 528 2.01 10.53 -31.88
CA VAL A 528 2.25 9.33 -32.70
C VAL A 528 1.90 8.11 -31.86
N THR A 529 0.96 7.31 -32.35
CA THR A 529 0.53 6.05 -31.73
C THR A 529 1.27 4.87 -32.35
N GLN A 530 1.72 3.93 -31.51
CA GLN A 530 2.37 2.68 -31.86
C GLN A 530 1.60 1.51 -31.23
N GLU A 531 2.07 0.27 -31.43
CA GLU A 531 1.38 -0.92 -30.92
C GLU A 531 1.35 -1.00 -29.39
N ASP A 532 2.43 -0.57 -28.70
CA ASP A 532 2.61 -0.71 -27.25
C ASP A 532 2.69 0.63 -26.49
N ARG A 533 2.58 1.75 -27.20
CA ARG A 533 2.76 3.10 -26.65
C ARG A 533 2.16 4.18 -27.54
N TRP A 534 2.02 5.37 -26.98
CA TRP A 534 1.90 6.60 -27.76
C TRP A 534 2.96 7.60 -27.29
N THR A 535 3.31 8.53 -28.17
CA THR A 535 4.30 9.57 -27.89
C THR A 535 3.70 10.92 -28.19
N ALA A 536 4.03 11.93 -27.41
CA ALA A 536 3.60 13.31 -27.64
C ALA A 536 4.78 14.26 -27.64
N GLN A 537 4.83 15.11 -28.67
CA GLN A 537 5.70 16.28 -28.74
C GLN A 537 4.84 17.53 -28.55
N ILE A 538 5.07 18.25 -27.47
CA ILE A 538 4.28 19.39 -27.01
C ILE A 538 5.15 20.65 -27.12
N GLU A 539 4.84 21.52 -28.07
CA GLU A 539 5.53 22.80 -28.24
C GLU A 539 4.99 23.81 -27.22
N LEU A 540 5.85 24.30 -26.35
CA LEU A 540 5.45 25.24 -25.30
C LEU A 540 5.24 26.63 -25.90
N PRO A 541 4.09 27.29 -25.66
CA PRO A 541 3.95 28.70 -25.98
C PRO A 541 5.01 29.54 -25.25
N PRO A 542 5.57 30.59 -25.86
CA PRO A 542 6.56 31.45 -25.20
C PRO A 542 6.06 32.02 -23.87
N ASP A 543 4.77 32.36 -23.80
CA ASP A 543 4.15 32.94 -22.60
C ASP A 543 3.97 31.92 -21.46
N ALA A 544 4.23 30.63 -21.70
CA ALA A 544 4.29 29.61 -20.66
C ALA A 544 5.61 29.66 -19.88
N ILE A 545 6.61 30.35 -20.42
CA ILE A 545 7.95 30.45 -19.85
C ILE A 545 8.10 31.85 -19.25
N PRO A 546 8.35 31.96 -17.95
CA PRO A 546 8.59 33.26 -17.33
C PRO A 546 9.81 33.98 -17.95
N ASP A 547 9.84 35.31 -17.85
CA ASP A 547 10.90 36.14 -18.44
C ASP A 547 12.30 35.88 -17.86
N ASP A 548 12.37 35.35 -16.63
CA ASP A 548 13.61 34.94 -15.98
C ASP A 548 14.12 33.56 -16.43
N LEU A 549 13.39 32.90 -17.35
CA LEU A 549 13.69 31.58 -17.91
C LEU A 549 13.73 30.46 -16.86
N LEU A 550 13.06 30.63 -15.72
CA LEU A 550 12.88 29.59 -14.70
C LEU A 550 11.53 28.89 -14.89
N LEU A 551 11.56 27.74 -15.57
CA LEU A 551 10.35 26.97 -15.86
C LEU A 551 10.03 26.01 -14.72
N ALA A 552 8.92 26.25 -14.01
CA ALA A 552 8.35 25.29 -13.08
C ALA A 552 7.45 24.30 -13.86
N ILE A 553 7.78 23.01 -13.81
CA ILE A 553 7.12 21.97 -14.60
C ILE A 553 6.80 20.74 -13.75
N GLY A 554 5.61 20.18 -13.95
CA GLY A 554 5.16 18.90 -13.40
C GLY A 554 4.34 18.13 -14.41
N ILE A 555 4.31 16.80 -14.32
CA ILE A 555 3.58 15.94 -15.26
C ILE A 555 2.83 14.89 -14.46
N GLU A 556 1.59 14.62 -14.84
CA GLU A 556 0.83 13.45 -14.40
C GLU A 556 0.21 12.74 -15.61
N ARG A 557 -0.09 11.46 -15.44
CA ARG A 557 -0.73 10.63 -16.44
C ARG A 557 -1.78 9.77 -15.78
N ARG A 558 -2.95 9.67 -16.41
CA ARG A 558 -3.96 8.66 -16.11
C ARG A 558 -4.17 7.82 -17.37
N ASP A 559 -3.85 6.53 -17.32
CA ASP A 559 -4.10 5.66 -18.47
C ASP A 559 -5.58 5.26 -18.59
N GLY A 560 -5.94 4.61 -19.72
CA GLY A 560 -7.32 4.19 -19.98
C GLY A 560 -7.88 3.14 -19.01
N GLY A 561 -7.03 2.51 -18.18
CA GLY A 561 -7.43 1.62 -17.09
C GLY A 561 -7.46 2.33 -15.73
N GLY A 562 -7.35 3.66 -15.70
CA GLY A 562 -7.36 4.48 -14.50
C GLY A 562 -6.04 4.56 -13.75
N PHE A 563 -4.98 3.85 -14.18
CA PHE A 563 -3.69 3.86 -13.49
C PHE A 563 -3.10 5.27 -13.53
N HIS A 564 -2.73 5.77 -12.35
CA HIS A 564 -2.23 7.13 -12.18
C HIS A 564 -0.74 7.14 -11.83
N SER A 565 0.00 8.04 -12.48
CA SER A 565 1.41 8.27 -12.20
C SER A 565 1.78 9.74 -12.35
N ALA A 566 2.83 10.17 -11.67
CA ALA A 566 3.23 11.57 -11.62
C ALA A 566 4.76 11.76 -11.53
N TRP A 567 5.21 12.95 -11.92
CA TRP A 567 6.60 13.40 -11.83
C TRP A 567 6.64 14.90 -11.47
N PRO A 568 7.60 15.37 -10.64
CA PRO A 568 8.78 14.66 -10.12
C PRO A 568 8.54 13.81 -8.87
N ARG A 569 7.37 13.95 -8.24
CA ARG A 569 7.01 13.21 -7.02
C ARG A 569 5.74 12.40 -7.24
N ARG A 570 5.61 11.37 -6.42
CA ARG A 570 4.39 10.58 -6.25
C ARG A 570 3.27 11.46 -5.71
N MET A 571 2.04 11.23 -6.15
CA MET A 571 0.85 11.90 -5.64
C MET A 571 0.12 11.03 -4.63
N PHE A 572 -0.70 11.66 -3.78
CA PHE A 572 -1.67 10.93 -2.94
C PHE A 572 -2.99 10.75 -3.69
N PRO A 573 -3.76 9.70 -3.35
CA PRO A 573 -5.15 9.64 -3.78
C PRO A 573 -5.89 10.94 -3.42
N GLY A 574 -6.48 11.59 -4.43
CA GLY A 574 -7.21 12.84 -4.27
C GLY A 574 -6.36 14.12 -4.36
N GLN A 575 -5.03 14.02 -4.43
CA GLN A 575 -4.18 15.19 -4.69
C GLN A 575 -4.49 15.75 -6.09
N HIS A 576 -4.71 17.07 -6.19
CA HIS A 576 -5.24 17.68 -7.42
C HIS A 576 -4.19 18.01 -8.49
N GLU A 577 -2.91 18.11 -8.13
CA GLU A 577 -1.83 18.42 -9.07
C GLU A 577 -0.50 17.82 -8.58
N PRO A 578 0.46 17.52 -9.48
CA PRO A 578 1.75 16.94 -9.11
C PRO A 578 2.67 17.98 -8.46
N ALA A 579 3.81 17.54 -7.96
CA ALA A 579 4.91 18.43 -7.62
C ALA A 579 5.41 19.21 -8.86
N ARG A 580 6.23 20.23 -8.63
CA ARG A 580 6.94 21.00 -9.66
C ARG A 580 8.44 20.84 -9.45
N LEU A 581 9.15 20.74 -10.56
CA LEU A 581 10.59 20.90 -10.63
C LEU A 581 10.90 22.20 -11.34
N LEU A 582 11.85 22.97 -10.80
CA LEU A 582 12.30 24.20 -11.44
C LEU A 582 13.46 23.90 -12.39
N VAL A 583 13.33 24.36 -13.63
CA VAL A 583 14.35 24.20 -14.67
C VAL A 583 14.85 25.57 -15.09
N ASP A 584 16.16 25.78 -15.01
CA ASP A 584 16.83 26.96 -15.54
C ASP A 584 17.11 26.77 -17.04
N LEU A 585 16.32 27.45 -17.88
CA LEU A 585 16.43 27.38 -19.33
C LEU A 585 17.54 28.29 -19.88
N SER A 586 18.06 29.24 -19.08
CA SER A 586 19.09 30.18 -19.48
C SER A 586 20.46 29.51 -19.67
N THR A 587 20.67 28.34 -19.06
CA THR A 587 21.93 27.58 -19.13
C THR A 587 22.11 26.80 -20.43
N TRP A 588 21.11 26.77 -21.32
CA TRP A 588 21.18 26.01 -22.55
C TRP A 588 22.20 26.59 -23.53
N ASP A 589 23.27 25.84 -23.83
CA ASP A 589 24.38 26.27 -24.70
C ASP A 589 24.48 25.50 -26.04
N GLY A 590 23.60 24.53 -26.30
CA GLY A 590 23.73 23.56 -27.40
C GLY A 590 23.70 24.10 -28.84
N PHE A 591 23.30 25.36 -29.04
CA PHE A 591 23.28 26.01 -30.36
C PHE A 591 24.40 27.02 -30.56
N ARG A 592 25.31 27.19 -29.59
CA ARG A 592 26.48 28.03 -29.80
C ARG A 592 27.30 27.43 -30.94
N ARG A 593 27.32 28.12 -32.08
CA ARG A 593 28.31 27.88 -33.13
C ARG A 593 29.67 27.97 -32.45
N LEU A 594 30.43 26.88 -32.47
CA LEU A 594 31.84 26.95 -32.10
C LEU A 594 32.48 28.07 -32.92
N PRO A 595 33.20 29.01 -32.28
CA PRO A 595 33.76 30.19 -32.95
C PRO A 595 34.71 29.83 -34.09
#